data_AF-A0A8T1VKM9-F1
#
_entry.id   AF-A0A8T1VKM9-F1
#
_cell.length_a   1.000
_cell.length_b   1.000
_cell.length_c   1.000
_cell.angle_alpha   90.00
_cell.angle_beta   90.00
_cell.angle_gamma   90.00
#
_symmetry.space_group_name_H-M   'P 1'
#
loop_
_entity.id
_entity.type
_entity.pdbx_description
1 polymer ?
#
loop_
_entity_poly.entity_id
_entity_poly.type
_entity_poly.pdbx_seq_one_letter_code
_entity_poly.pdbx_strand_id
1 'polypeptide(L)'
;MGKSTERISTEQAFSKLEQTLIQTADDAVNCLKVLKGNLGEFDSRHKLIFVNTSKFFLKSDIRAAKDTASELRTAANQIAECESPSESEITAARSAMHATADGLNELARAARTYDKKNLKARGITGVVAGLLGGKKEPKKEIAVADHPAGMDKKRVGSEGILRAPDTVEEVVTSTLGDCFSGFSALQHQTATAEKSLSPLFAGRTSEEEGDAP
;
A
#
# COMPACT_ATOMS: atom_id res chain seq x y z
N MET A 1 19.01 11.36 38.56
CA MET A 1 19.63 11.31 37.21
C MET A 1 18.67 10.87 36.10
N GLY A 2 17.48 10.30 36.37
CA GLY A 2 16.60 9.73 35.33
C GLY A 2 16.01 10.70 34.28
N LYS A 3 15.58 11.91 34.68
CA LYS A 3 14.87 12.86 33.79
C LYS A 3 15.67 13.27 32.53
N SER A 4 17.00 13.37 32.63
CA SER A 4 17.85 13.78 31.51
C SER A 4 18.07 12.65 30.50
N THR A 5 18.15 11.41 30.97
CA THR A 5 18.36 10.23 30.12
C THR A 5 17.10 9.86 29.35
N GLU A 6 15.92 9.99 29.99
CA GLU A 6 14.61 9.79 29.34
C GLU A 6 14.36 10.81 28.22
N ARG A 7 14.72 12.08 28.46
CA ARG A 7 14.60 13.14 27.45
C ARG A 7 15.47 12.87 26.22
N ILE A 8 16.74 12.50 26.42
CA ILE A 8 17.66 12.14 25.32
C ILE A 8 17.12 10.93 24.53
N SER A 9 16.55 9.94 25.21
CA SER A 9 15.94 8.78 24.55
C SER A 9 14.69 9.16 23.72
N THR A 10 13.94 10.16 24.16
CA THR A 10 12.73 10.64 23.46
C THR A 10 13.11 11.44 22.22
N GLU A 11 14.05 12.39 22.35
CA GLU A 11 14.56 13.17 21.22
C GLU A 11 15.15 12.26 20.14
N GLN A 12 15.92 11.24 20.54
CA GLN A 12 16.46 10.25 19.59
C GLN A 12 15.36 9.45 18.86
N ALA A 13 14.27 9.11 19.55
CA ALA A 13 13.14 8.40 18.94
C ALA A 13 12.43 9.27 17.90
N PHE A 14 12.28 10.57 18.17
CA PHE A 14 11.66 11.52 17.25
C PHE A 14 12.53 11.80 16.03
N SER A 15 13.85 12.00 16.20
CA SER A 15 14.74 12.16 15.05
C SER A 15 14.76 10.92 14.14
N LYS A 16 14.67 9.71 14.72
CA LYS A 16 14.55 8.48 13.91
C LYS A 16 13.21 8.39 13.20
N LEU A 17 12.12 8.81 13.85
CA LEU A 17 10.79 8.86 13.24
C LEU A 17 10.76 9.84 12.06
N GLU A 18 11.29 11.05 12.24
CA GLU A 18 11.45 12.06 11.18
C GLU A 18 12.18 11.48 9.97
N GLN A 19 13.36 10.90 10.18
CA GLN A 19 14.15 10.30 9.11
C GLN A 19 13.38 9.19 8.38
N THR A 20 12.66 8.35 9.14
CA THR A 20 11.88 7.23 8.58
C THR A 20 10.67 7.72 7.78
N LEU A 21 10.03 8.82 8.21
CA LEU A 21 8.94 9.47 7.47
C LEU A 21 9.44 10.00 6.13
N ILE A 22 10.57 10.73 6.11
CA ILE A 22 11.18 11.27 4.88
C ILE A 22 11.54 10.13 3.92
N GLN A 23 12.21 9.10 4.43
CA GLN A 23 12.60 7.94 3.63
C GLN A 23 11.38 7.24 3.03
N THR A 24 10.34 6.99 3.85
CA THR A 24 9.11 6.33 3.39
C THR A 24 8.38 7.17 2.34
N ALA A 25 8.35 8.49 2.50
CA ALA A 25 7.77 9.40 1.52
C ALA A 25 8.50 9.33 0.17
N ASP A 26 9.84 9.35 0.20
CA ASP A 26 10.66 9.30 -1.01
C ASP A 26 10.57 7.94 -1.71
N ASP A 27 10.57 6.85 -0.94
CA ASP A 27 10.36 5.49 -1.44
C ASP A 27 8.98 5.35 -2.09
N ALA A 28 7.92 5.86 -1.46
CA ALA A 28 6.57 5.87 -2.03
C ALA A 28 6.52 6.63 -3.36
N VAL A 29 7.09 7.84 -3.41
CA VAL A 29 7.13 8.67 -4.63
C VAL A 29 7.92 7.98 -5.73
N ASN A 30 9.05 7.34 -5.41
CA ASN A 30 9.88 6.63 -6.38
C ASN A 30 9.18 5.35 -6.87
N CYS A 31 8.57 4.59 -5.98
CA CYS A 31 7.73 3.44 -6.32
C CYS A 31 6.60 3.82 -7.30
N LEU A 32 5.89 4.91 -7.04
CA LEU A 32 4.83 5.41 -7.93
C LEU A 32 5.36 5.88 -9.30
N LYS A 33 6.60 6.39 -9.38
CA LYS A 33 7.26 6.70 -10.66
C LYS A 33 7.58 5.43 -11.44
N VAL A 34 8.13 4.41 -10.78
CA VAL A 34 8.43 3.10 -11.38
C VAL A 34 7.13 2.47 -11.90
N LEU A 35 6.07 2.50 -11.09
CA LEU A 35 4.75 2.00 -11.48
C LEU A 35 4.24 2.66 -12.76
N LYS A 36 4.33 3.99 -12.86
CA LYS A 36 3.93 4.72 -14.07
C LYS A 36 4.72 4.28 -15.32
N GLY A 37 5.98 3.87 -15.15
CA GLY A 37 6.80 3.26 -16.18
C GLY A 37 6.28 1.86 -16.57
N ASN A 38 6.13 0.99 -15.58
CA ASN A 38 5.67 -0.40 -15.74
C ASN A 38 4.27 -0.46 -16.39
N LEU A 39 3.36 0.44 -16.04
CA LEU A 39 2.05 0.56 -16.69
C LEU A 39 2.17 0.93 -18.17
N GLY A 40 3.10 1.83 -18.52
CA GLY A 40 3.36 2.17 -19.92
C GLY A 40 3.95 0.99 -20.71
N GLU A 41 4.78 0.19 -20.07
CA GLU A 41 5.31 -1.04 -20.67
C GLU A 41 4.22 -2.10 -20.84
N PHE A 42 3.37 -2.30 -19.83
CA PHE A 42 2.18 -3.14 -19.90
C PHE A 42 1.27 -2.73 -21.06
N ASP A 43 0.96 -1.43 -21.16
CA ASP A 43 0.13 -0.89 -22.24
C ASP A 43 0.74 -1.20 -23.62
N SER A 44 2.05 -1.05 -23.76
CA SER A 44 2.78 -1.33 -25.01
C SER A 44 2.72 -2.82 -25.37
N ARG A 45 2.97 -3.71 -24.40
CA ARG A 45 2.91 -5.18 -24.59
C ARG A 45 1.52 -5.65 -24.97
N HIS A 46 0.48 -5.03 -24.42
CA HIS A 46 -0.92 -5.38 -24.67
C HIS A 46 -1.53 -4.60 -25.85
N LYS A 47 -0.72 -3.82 -26.59
CA LYS A 47 -1.13 -3.02 -27.76
C LYS A 47 -2.29 -2.06 -27.42
N LEU A 48 -2.24 -1.45 -26.24
CA LEU A 48 -3.17 -0.42 -25.80
C LEU A 48 -2.63 0.95 -26.24
N ILE A 49 -3.19 1.52 -27.32
CA ILE A 49 -2.56 2.64 -28.05
C ILE A 49 -3.32 3.98 -27.95
N PHE A 50 -4.52 4.02 -27.35
CA PHE A 50 -5.38 5.21 -27.40
C PHE A 50 -5.99 5.61 -26.03
N VAL A 51 -7.30 5.47 -25.80
CA VAL A 51 -8.02 6.12 -24.68
C VAL A 51 -8.13 5.27 -23.41
N ASN A 52 -7.93 3.96 -23.52
CA ASN A 52 -8.17 3.01 -22.44
C ASN A 52 -6.88 2.35 -21.93
N THR A 53 -5.78 3.10 -21.93
CA THR A 53 -4.51 2.63 -21.39
C THR A 53 -4.58 2.57 -19.87
N SER A 54 -3.98 1.55 -19.27
CA SER A 54 -3.90 1.39 -17.82
C SER A 54 -3.23 2.60 -17.16
N LYS A 55 -2.19 3.13 -17.81
CA LYS A 55 -1.46 4.33 -17.37
C LYS A 55 -2.34 5.58 -17.35
N PHE A 56 -3.23 5.76 -18.32
CA PHE A 56 -4.16 6.90 -18.32
C PHE A 56 -5.26 6.72 -17.27
N PHE A 57 -5.81 5.51 -17.18
CA PHE A 57 -6.88 5.18 -16.23
C PHE A 57 -6.44 5.42 -14.77
N LEU A 58 -5.25 4.96 -14.39
CA LEU A 58 -4.73 5.08 -13.01
C LEU A 58 -4.05 6.41 -12.72
N LYS A 59 -3.99 7.34 -13.67
CA LYS A 59 -3.22 8.59 -13.52
C LYS A 59 -3.66 9.43 -12.32
N SER A 60 -4.97 9.50 -12.09
CA SER A 60 -5.53 10.26 -10.96
C SER A 60 -5.21 9.59 -9.64
N ASP A 61 -5.37 8.27 -9.54
CA ASP A 61 -5.09 7.50 -8.33
C ASP A 61 -3.59 7.53 -7.96
N ILE A 62 -2.71 7.42 -8.96
CA ILE A 62 -1.25 7.59 -8.77
C ILE A 62 -0.93 8.97 -8.22
N ARG A 63 -1.63 10.02 -8.69
CA ARG A 63 -1.44 11.38 -8.18
C ARG A 63 -1.93 11.49 -6.74
N ALA A 64 -3.13 10.98 -6.43
CA ALA A 64 -3.67 10.99 -5.08
C ALA A 64 -2.73 10.27 -4.09
N ALA A 65 -2.22 9.09 -4.45
CA ALA A 65 -1.26 8.35 -3.63
C ALA A 65 0.07 9.12 -3.42
N LYS A 66 0.51 9.90 -4.42
CA LYS A 66 1.68 10.77 -4.29
C LYS A 66 1.41 11.96 -3.37
N ASP A 67 0.21 12.53 -3.46
CA ASP A 67 -0.21 13.64 -2.61
C ASP A 67 -0.26 13.17 -1.14
N THR A 68 -0.83 12.00 -0.85
CA THR A 68 -0.79 11.42 0.51
C THR A 68 0.63 11.10 0.98
N ALA A 69 1.51 10.61 0.10
CA ALA A 69 2.92 10.39 0.45
C ALA A 69 3.66 11.70 0.78
N SER A 70 3.21 12.83 0.23
CA SER A 70 3.76 14.14 0.57
C SER A 70 3.35 14.61 1.97
N GLU A 71 2.22 14.11 2.51
CA GLU A 71 1.81 14.36 3.90
C GLU A 71 2.78 13.74 4.90
N LEU A 72 3.44 12.63 4.57
CA LEU A 72 4.52 12.06 5.40
C LEU A 72 5.69 13.03 5.54
N ARG A 73 6.06 13.72 4.46
CA ARG A 73 7.08 14.79 4.50
C ARG A 73 6.60 15.98 5.33
N THR A 74 5.34 16.36 5.20
CA THR A 74 4.77 17.42 6.04
C THR A 74 4.83 17.05 7.52
N ALA A 75 4.47 15.83 7.89
CA ALA A 75 4.57 15.35 9.27
C ALA A 75 6.03 15.29 9.77
N ALA A 76 6.97 14.91 8.91
CA ALA A 76 8.40 14.94 9.26
C ALA A 76 8.87 16.38 9.54
N ASN A 77 8.49 17.34 8.71
CA ASN A 77 8.83 18.75 8.92
C ASN A 77 8.22 19.28 10.23
N GLN A 78 6.99 18.88 10.57
CA GLN A 78 6.38 19.24 11.86
C GLN A 78 7.18 18.71 13.05
N ILE A 79 7.73 17.49 12.96
CA ILE A 79 8.63 16.94 13.98
C ILE A 79 9.93 17.75 14.06
N ALA A 80 10.52 18.08 12.92
CA ALA A 80 11.79 18.81 12.85
C ALA A 80 11.69 20.26 13.36
N GLU A 81 10.54 20.90 13.13
CA GLU A 81 10.26 22.29 13.55
C GLU A 81 9.83 22.38 15.02
N CYS A 82 9.45 21.27 15.66
CA CYS A 82 8.97 21.28 17.04
C CYS A 82 10.14 21.36 18.03
N GLU A 83 10.10 22.34 18.94
CA GLU A 83 11.14 22.56 19.95
C GLU A 83 11.21 21.45 21.01
N SER A 84 10.15 20.65 21.15
CA SER A 84 10.08 19.53 22.09
C SER A 84 9.21 18.40 21.56
N PRO A 85 9.58 17.13 21.79
CA PRO A 85 8.76 15.98 21.41
C PRO A 85 7.32 16.07 21.93
N SER A 86 6.32 15.99 21.05
CA SER A 86 4.92 16.13 21.45
C SER A 86 3.98 15.11 20.81
N GLU A 87 2.81 14.94 21.43
CA GLU A 87 1.79 13.98 21.01
C GLU A 87 1.08 14.40 19.70
N SER A 88 1.00 15.70 19.41
CA SER A 88 0.39 16.19 18.17
C SER A 88 1.18 15.77 16.95
N GLU A 89 2.51 15.83 16.98
CA GLU A 89 3.33 15.45 15.82
C GLU A 89 3.33 13.93 15.61
N ILE A 90 3.29 13.13 16.68
CA ILE A 90 3.09 11.67 16.57
C ILE A 90 1.73 11.37 15.94
N THR A 91 0.68 12.08 16.36
CA THR A 91 -0.67 11.89 15.81
C THR A 91 -0.73 12.29 14.34
N ALA A 92 -0.05 13.38 13.96
CA ALA A 92 0.09 13.80 12.57
C ALA A 92 0.85 12.76 11.74
N ALA A 93 1.98 12.24 12.24
CA ALA A 93 2.75 11.17 11.60
C ALA A 93 1.92 9.89 11.40
N ARG A 94 1.16 9.49 12.43
CA ARG A 94 0.25 8.33 12.35
C ARG A 94 -0.86 8.54 11.33
N SER A 95 -1.47 9.72 11.31
CA SER A 95 -2.51 10.07 10.35
C SER A 95 -1.98 10.06 8.91
N ALA A 96 -0.82 10.67 8.66
CA ALA A 96 -0.18 10.69 7.34
C ALA A 96 0.21 9.28 6.86
N MET A 97 0.66 8.42 7.79
CA MET A 97 0.92 7.01 7.52
C MET A 97 -0.35 6.28 7.07
N HIS A 98 -1.45 6.42 7.80
CA HIS A 98 -2.73 5.80 7.41
C HIS A 98 -3.25 6.33 6.08
N ALA A 99 -3.23 7.66 5.88
CA ALA A 99 -3.64 8.27 4.62
C ALA A 99 -2.83 7.75 3.42
N THR A 100 -1.51 7.58 3.58
CA THR A 100 -0.65 7.01 2.54
C THR A 100 -0.98 5.54 2.27
N ALA A 101 -1.21 4.74 3.31
CA ALA A 101 -1.60 3.33 3.12
C ALA A 101 -2.93 3.21 2.38
N ASP A 102 -3.90 4.03 2.76
CA ASP A 102 -5.21 4.06 2.13
C ASP A 102 -5.11 4.51 0.67
N GLY A 103 -4.33 5.56 0.37
CA GLY A 103 -4.09 6.01 -1.01
C GLY A 103 -3.49 4.91 -1.91
N LEU A 104 -2.54 4.14 -1.40
CA LEU A 104 -1.94 3.01 -2.13
C LEU A 104 -2.91 1.83 -2.29
N ASN A 105 -3.76 1.57 -1.28
CA ASN A 105 -4.81 0.55 -1.35
C ASN A 105 -5.93 0.93 -2.34
N GLU A 106 -6.31 2.21 -2.38
CA GLU A 106 -7.23 2.76 -3.40
C GLU A 106 -6.67 2.59 -4.80
N LEU A 107 -5.39 2.89 -5.01
CA LEU A 107 -4.71 2.65 -6.28
C LEU A 107 -4.77 1.16 -6.70
N ALA A 108 -4.51 0.23 -5.78
CA ALA A 108 -4.64 -1.20 -6.06
C ALA A 108 -6.10 -1.60 -6.38
N ARG A 109 -7.09 -1.00 -5.71
CA ARG A 109 -8.52 -1.22 -6.02
C ARG A 109 -8.92 -0.64 -7.37
N ALA A 110 -8.37 0.50 -7.76
CA ALA A 110 -8.57 1.09 -9.08
C ALA A 110 -8.01 0.17 -10.18
N ALA A 111 -6.83 -0.42 -9.96
CA ALA A 111 -6.23 -1.40 -10.87
C ALA A 111 -7.12 -2.64 -11.06
N ARG A 112 -7.62 -3.22 -9.97
CA ARG A 112 -8.64 -4.30 -10.02
C ARG A 112 -9.86 -3.91 -10.83
N THR A 113 -10.33 -2.68 -10.66
CA THR A 113 -11.51 -2.17 -11.35
C THR A 113 -11.25 -2.04 -12.85
N TYR A 114 -10.06 -1.58 -13.24
CA TYR A 114 -9.62 -1.56 -14.62
C TYR A 114 -9.65 -2.96 -15.23
N ASP A 115 -9.03 -3.94 -14.57
CA ASP A 115 -8.98 -5.32 -15.08
C ASP A 115 -10.39 -5.89 -15.25
N LYS A 116 -11.28 -5.71 -14.26
CA LYS A 116 -12.69 -6.14 -14.36
C LYS A 116 -13.41 -5.53 -15.55
N LYS A 117 -13.21 -4.23 -15.83
CA LYS A 117 -13.85 -3.55 -16.97
C LYS A 117 -13.30 -4.08 -18.30
N ASN A 118 -11.99 -4.28 -18.40
CA ASN A 118 -11.34 -4.70 -19.63
C ASN A 118 -11.55 -6.20 -19.94
N LEU A 119 -11.58 -7.06 -18.93
CA LEU A 119 -11.93 -8.48 -19.08
C LEU A 119 -13.38 -8.67 -19.55
N LYS A 120 -14.31 -7.87 -19.00
CA LYS A 120 -15.72 -7.86 -19.44
C LYS A 120 -15.87 -7.35 -20.87
N ALA A 121 -15.15 -6.28 -21.23
CA ALA A 121 -15.16 -5.70 -22.57
C ALA A 121 -14.58 -6.64 -23.64
N ARG A 122 -13.65 -7.53 -23.27
CA ARG A 122 -13.05 -8.54 -24.17
C ARG A 122 -13.94 -9.77 -24.41
N GLY A 123 -15.19 -9.78 -23.95
CA GLY A 123 -16.17 -10.83 -24.25
C GLY A 123 -16.08 -12.09 -23.38
N ILE A 124 -15.22 -12.14 -22.35
CA ILE A 124 -15.10 -13.28 -21.41
C ILE A 124 -16.22 -13.25 -20.35
N THR A 125 -17.37 -12.66 -20.68
CA THR A 125 -18.58 -12.68 -19.84
C THR A 125 -19.47 -13.90 -20.17
N GLY A 126 -19.11 -14.69 -21.19
CA GLY A 126 -19.94 -15.79 -21.70
C GLY A 126 -20.01 -17.08 -20.88
N VAL A 127 -19.23 -17.27 -19.81
CA VAL A 127 -19.18 -18.59 -19.11
C VAL A 127 -19.52 -18.53 -17.61
N VAL A 128 -19.57 -17.36 -16.98
CA VAL A 128 -19.78 -17.29 -15.51
C VAL A 128 -21.24 -17.18 -15.07
N ALA A 129 -22.19 -17.09 -16.00
CA ALA A 129 -23.62 -17.04 -15.68
C ALA A 129 -24.29 -18.44 -15.58
N GLY A 130 -23.55 -19.53 -15.82
CA GLY A 130 -24.11 -20.90 -15.86
C GLY A 130 -23.87 -21.79 -14.64
N LEU A 131 -23.08 -21.36 -13.64
CA LEU A 131 -22.63 -22.26 -12.56
C LEU A 131 -23.45 -22.18 -11.26
N LEU A 132 -24.60 -21.51 -11.26
CA LEU A 132 -25.52 -21.39 -10.13
C LEU A 132 -26.96 -21.67 -10.57
N GLY A 133 -27.31 -22.94 -10.82
CA GLY A 133 -28.69 -23.31 -11.07
C GLY A 133 -28.85 -24.69 -11.69
N GLY A 134 -28.91 -25.73 -10.85
CA GLY A 134 -29.10 -27.10 -11.30
C GLY A 134 -30.49 -27.36 -11.88
N LYS A 135 -30.56 -28.13 -12.98
CA LYS A 135 -31.16 -29.48 -13.06
C LYS A 135 -31.45 -29.90 -14.53
N LYS A 136 -30.89 -31.07 -14.87
CA LYS A 136 -31.35 -32.16 -15.77
C LYS A 136 -31.42 -31.97 -17.31
N GLU A 137 -30.68 -32.88 -17.98
CA GLU A 137 -30.52 -33.33 -19.38
C GLU A 137 -31.82 -33.62 -20.21
N PRO A 138 -31.81 -33.92 -21.56
CA PRO A 138 -30.74 -34.61 -22.34
C PRO A 138 -30.43 -34.25 -23.82
N LYS A 139 -29.23 -34.71 -24.24
CA LYS A 139 -28.74 -35.24 -25.54
C LYS A 139 -28.93 -34.44 -26.84
N LYS A 140 -27.79 -34.08 -27.47
CA LYS A 140 -27.44 -34.59 -28.80
C LYS A 140 -25.93 -34.71 -28.99
N GLU A 141 -25.59 -35.86 -29.55
CA GLU A 141 -24.31 -36.52 -29.75
C GLU A 141 -23.75 -36.15 -31.12
N ILE A 142 -22.50 -35.66 -31.19
CA ILE A 142 -21.59 -35.96 -32.29
C ILE A 142 -20.21 -36.19 -31.68
N ALA A 143 -19.80 -37.44 -31.72
CA ALA A 143 -18.47 -37.93 -31.40
C ALA A 143 -17.55 -37.80 -32.60
N VAL A 144 -16.31 -37.34 -32.38
CA VAL A 144 -15.03 -37.86 -32.91
C VAL A 144 -13.92 -37.12 -32.15
N ALA A 145 -13.29 -37.74 -31.14
CA ALA A 145 -12.07 -38.57 -31.24
C ALA A 145 -10.82 -37.70 -31.54
N ASP A 146 -9.69 -37.73 -30.84
CA ASP A 146 -9.21 -38.56 -29.73
C ASP A 146 -7.81 -38.02 -29.30
N HIS A 147 -7.37 -38.40 -28.11
CA HIS A 147 -6.01 -38.39 -27.52
C HIS A 147 -5.58 -37.32 -26.49
N PRO A 148 -4.81 -37.76 -25.47
CA PRO A 148 -4.98 -37.34 -24.08
C PRO A 148 -3.71 -36.72 -23.47
N ALA A 149 -3.87 -35.85 -22.49
CA ALA A 149 -2.82 -35.63 -21.49
C ALA A 149 -3.43 -34.99 -20.25
N GLY A 150 -3.54 -35.80 -19.19
CA GLY A 150 -3.75 -35.28 -17.86
C GLY A 150 -2.63 -34.31 -17.50
N MET A 151 -3.01 -33.15 -16.97
CA MET A 151 -2.13 -32.32 -16.18
C MET A 151 -2.96 -31.64 -15.12
N ASP A 152 -3.10 -32.35 -13.99
CA ASP A 152 -3.08 -31.71 -12.70
C ASP A 152 -1.95 -30.67 -12.66
N LYS A 153 -2.30 -29.40 -12.52
CA LYS A 153 -1.35 -28.38 -12.06
C LYS A 153 -1.97 -27.57 -10.93
N LYS A 154 -2.02 -28.23 -9.79
CA LYS A 154 -1.65 -27.62 -8.52
C LYS A 154 -0.22 -27.09 -8.64
N ARG A 155 -0.03 -25.77 -8.63
CA ARG A 155 1.25 -25.08 -8.37
C ARG A 155 0.88 -23.77 -7.66
N VAL A 156 0.95 -23.65 -6.33
CA VAL A 156 2.16 -23.68 -5.47
C VAL A 156 3.30 -22.90 -6.11
N GLY A 157 3.76 -21.89 -5.38
CA GLY A 157 4.69 -20.86 -5.83
C GLY A 157 5.88 -21.41 -6.62
N SER A 158 6.33 -20.60 -7.57
CA SER A 158 7.66 -20.75 -8.15
C SER A 158 8.19 -19.35 -8.36
N GLU A 159 8.97 -18.91 -7.36
CA GLU A 159 10.19 -18.15 -7.62
C GLU A 159 10.94 -18.78 -8.80
N GLY A 160 11.34 -17.96 -9.77
CA GLY A 160 12.22 -18.37 -10.87
C GLY A 160 11.54 -18.36 -12.24
N ILE A 161 11.94 -17.40 -13.08
CA ILE A 161 11.34 -16.95 -14.35
C ILE A 161 10.21 -15.94 -14.09
N LEU A 162 10.58 -14.64 -14.06
CA LEU A 162 9.65 -13.51 -14.00
C LEU A 162 8.74 -13.55 -15.23
N ARG A 163 7.61 -14.27 -15.13
CA ARG A 163 6.51 -14.14 -16.08
C ARG A 163 6.10 -12.67 -16.10
N ALA A 164 5.95 -12.12 -17.31
CA ALA A 164 5.40 -10.78 -17.47
C ALA A 164 4.01 -10.71 -16.80
N PRO A 165 3.71 -9.65 -16.03
CA PRO A 165 2.38 -9.47 -15.47
C PRO A 165 1.33 -9.44 -16.58
N ASP A 166 0.26 -10.21 -16.43
CA ASP A 166 -0.80 -10.31 -17.44
C ASP A 166 -2.01 -9.43 -17.10
N THR A 167 -2.04 -8.83 -15.90
CA THR A 167 -3.07 -7.89 -15.45
C THR A 167 -2.48 -6.61 -14.85
N VAL A 168 -3.28 -5.54 -14.81
CA VAL A 168 -2.85 -4.26 -14.25
C VAL A 168 -2.73 -4.33 -12.73
N GLU A 169 -3.61 -5.08 -12.05
CA GLU A 169 -3.48 -5.39 -10.63
C GLU A 169 -2.14 -6.05 -10.34
N GLU A 170 -1.71 -7.04 -11.13
CA GLU A 170 -0.43 -7.73 -10.91
C GLU A 170 0.75 -6.77 -11.08
N VAL A 171 0.71 -5.86 -12.07
CA VAL A 171 1.72 -4.80 -12.21
C VAL A 171 1.77 -3.90 -10.97
N VAL A 172 0.61 -3.46 -10.48
CA VAL A 172 0.52 -2.58 -9.30
C VAL A 172 1.02 -3.31 -8.05
N THR A 173 0.50 -4.50 -7.77
CA THR A 173 0.84 -5.28 -6.57
C THR A 173 2.31 -5.69 -6.56
N SER A 174 2.87 -6.14 -7.69
CA SER A 174 4.31 -6.44 -7.77
C SER A 174 5.14 -5.18 -7.54
N THR A 175 4.82 -4.07 -8.24
CA THR A 175 5.61 -2.84 -8.10
C THR A 175 5.57 -2.30 -6.67
N LEU A 176 4.40 -2.29 -6.04
CA LEU A 176 4.26 -1.87 -4.64
C LEU A 176 5.00 -2.84 -3.70
N GLY A 177 4.90 -4.15 -3.90
CA GLY A 177 5.62 -5.12 -3.07
C GLY A 177 7.15 -5.01 -3.19
N ASP A 178 7.65 -4.80 -4.40
CA ASP A 178 9.09 -4.78 -4.70
C ASP A 178 9.76 -3.47 -4.28
N CYS A 179 9.05 -2.35 -4.40
CA CYS A 179 9.61 -1.02 -4.18
C CYS A 179 9.25 -0.42 -2.81
N PHE A 180 8.46 -1.11 -1.98
CA PHE A 180 7.88 -0.51 -0.78
C PHE A 180 7.96 -1.38 0.48
N SER A 181 9.10 -1.32 1.15
CA SER A 181 9.34 -1.95 2.46
C SER A 181 9.16 -1.00 3.66
N GLY A 182 9.11 0.31 3.41
CA GLY A 182 9.21 1.37 4.42
C GLY A 182 8.08 1.40 5.47
N PHE A 183 6.88 0.91 5.15
CA PHE A 183 5.73 0.99 6.06
C PHE A 183 5.90 0.23 7.36
N SER A 184 6.51 -0.96 7.30
CA SER A 184 6.72 -1.79 8.50
C SER A 184 7.70 -1.11 9.46
N ALA A 185 8.77 -0.51 8.92
CA ALA A 185 9.73 0.28 9.67
C ALA A 185 9.06 1.54 10.24
N LEU A 186 8.26 2.25 9.46
CA LEU A 186 7.55 3.44 9.90
C LEU A 186 6.57 3.14 11.05
N GLN A 187 5.74 2.09 10.93
CA GLN A 187 4.84 1.65 12.01
C GLN A 187 5.60 1.37 13.30
N HIS A 188 6.74 0.67 13.20
CA HIS A 188 7.58 0.39 14.36
C HIS A 188 8.15 1.66 14.98
N GLN A 189 8.64 2.60 14.18
CA GLN A 189 9.19 3.87 14.69
C GLN A 189 8.09 4.75 15.31
N THR A 190 6.91 4.84 14.71
CA THR A 190 5.77 5.57 15.30
C THR A 190 5.39 4.99 16.66
N ALA A 191 5.26 3.67 16.77
CA ALA A 191 4.99 3.01 18.05
C ALA A 191 6.11 3.18 19.09
N THR A 192 7.36 3.27 18.63
CA THR A 192 8.52 3.51 19.52
C THR A 192 8.49 4.94 20.05
N ALA A 193 8.22 5.93 19.18
CA ALA A 193 8.07 7.33 19.58
C ALA A 193 6.90 7.50 20.56
N GLU A 194 5.76 6.85 20.32
CA GLU A 194 4.61 6.87 21.23
C GLU A 194 4.96 6.37 22.63
N LYS A 195 5.66 5.23 22.71
CA LYS A 195 6.09 4.65 23.98
C LYS A 195 7.08 5.56 24.71
N SER A 196 7.92 6.29 23.98
CA SER A 196 8.87 7.24 24.58
C SER A 196 8.18 8.44 25.23
N LEU A 197 6.98 8.81 24.79
CA LEU A 197 6.19 9.87 25.43
C LEU A 197 5.41 9.41 26.68
N SER A 198 5.11 8.12 26.81
CA SER A 198 4.26 7.61 27.91
C SER A 198 4.77 7.98 29.33
N PRO A 199 6.08 7.95 29.63
CA PRO A 199 6.62 8.38 30.92
C PRO A 199 6.54 9.90 31.18
N LEU A 200 6.56 10.72 30.12
CA LEU A 200 6.56 12.19 30.22
C LEU A 200 5.22 12.76 30.69
N PHE A 201 4.11 12.02 30.51
CA PHE A 201 2.76 12.44 30.90
C PHE A 201 2.26 11.78 32.20
N ALA A 202 2.86 10.66 32.63
CA ALA A 202 2.48 9.97 33.86
C ALA A 202 2.83 10.77 35.15
N GLY A 203 3.66 11.81 35.06
CA GLY A 203 4.12 12.62 36.19
C GLY A 203 3.36 13.93 36.44
N ARG A 204 2.27 14.24 35.73
CA ARG A 204 1.53 15.52 35.89
C ARG A 204 0.24 15.45 36.73
N THR A 205 -0.10 14.30 37.31
CA THR A 205 -1.37 14.13 38.06
C THR A 205 -1.19 13.93 39.57
N SER A 206 -0.08 14.38 40.17
CA SER A 206 0.18 14.14 41.60
C SER A 206 1.00 15.25 42.25
N GLU A 207 0.54 16.50 42.21
CA GLU A 207 1.18 17.57 43.00
C GLU A 207 0.23 18.77 43.20
N GLU A 208 -0.99 18.55 43.70
CA GLU A 208 -1.77 19.62 44.33
C GLU A 208 -2.87 19.05 45.26
N GLU A 209 -2.48 18.46 46.39
CA GLU A 209 -3.39 18.39 47.55
C GLU A 209 -2.60 18.24 48.84
N GLY A 210 -2.63 19.27 49.69
CA GLY A 210 -2.25 19.15 51.10
C GLY A 210 -1.33 20.25 51.63
N ASP A 211 -1.81 21.49 51.70
CA ASP A 211 -1.47 22.36 52.83
C ASP A 211 -2.79 22.81 53.46
N ALA A 212 -3.10 22.21 54.61
CA ALA A 212 -4.26 22.52 55.44
C ALA A 212 -3.79 23.33 56.66
N PRO A 213 -4.61 24.30 57.13
CA PRO A 213 -4.28 25.17 58.26
C PRO A 213 -4.32 24.47 59.62
#